data_AF-A0A7C4TNW1-F1
#
_entry.id   AF-A0A7C4TNW1-F1
#
_cell.length_a   1.000
_cell.length_b   1.000
_cell.length_c   1.000
_cell.angle_alpha   90.00
_cell.angle_beta   90.00
_cell.angle_gamma   90.00
#
_symmetry.space_group_name_H-M   'P 1'
#
loop_
_entity.id
_entity.type
_entity.pdbx_description
1 polymer ?
#
loop_
_entity_poly.entity_id
_entity_poly.type
_entity_poly.pdbx_seq_one_letter_code
_entity_poly.pdbx_strand_id
1 'polypeptide(L)' 'MKINLLLYIIVAIQFVIAIGMWYVAVTAVSNYETIWTVLLSLNLILMSLLFLVYLKHEGVFARE' A
#
# COMPACT_ATOMS: atom_id res chain seq x y z
N MET A 1 -8.15 -3.83 18.90
CA MET A 1 -8.39 -2.83 17.84
C MET A 1 -9.30 -3.44 16.78
N LYS A 2 -10.35 -2.73 16.33
CA LYS A 2 -11.23 -3.22 15.25
C LYS A 2 -10.39 -3.38 13.97
N ILE A 3 -10.52 -4.48 13.23
CA ILE A 3 -9.81 -4.73 11.95
C ILE A 3 -9.90 -3.52 11.00
N ASN A 4 -11.04 -2.81 11.04
CA ASN A 4 -11.25 -1.56 10.32
C ASN A 4 -10.15 -0.52 10.55
N LEU A 5 -9.65 -0.38 11.78
CA LEU A 5 -8.58 0.57 12.10
C LEU A 5 -7.28 0.18 11.38
N LEU A 6 -6.99 -1.12 11.26
CA LEU A 6 -5.80 -1.63 10.59
C LEU A 6 -5.90 -1.40 9.06
N LEU A 7 -7.08 -1.64 8.47
CA LEU A 7 -7.36 -1.32 7.07
C LEU A 7 -7.18 0.18 6.78
N TYR A 8 -7.73 1.05 7.63
CA TYR A 8 -7.58 2.50 7.46
C TYR A 8 -6.11 2.96 7.54
N ILE A 9 -5.31 2.38 8.44
CA ILE A 9 -3.88 2.69 8.55
C ILE A 9 -3.14 2.30 7.27
N ILE A 10 -3.40 1.10 6.72
CA ILE A 10 -2.74 0.64 5.49
C ILE A 10 -3.08 1.58 4.32
N VAL A 11 -4.37 1.94 4.15
CA VAL A 11 -4.81 2.86 3.11
C VAL A 11 -4.16 4.24 3.25
N ALA A 12 -4.08 4.77 4.48
CA ALA A 12 -3.43 6.06 4.73
C ALA A 12 -1.95 6.05 4.34
N ILE A 13 -1.22 4.98 4.63
CA ILE A 13 0.19 4.83 4.23
C ILE A 13 0.30 4.76 2.70
N GLN A 14 -0.58 4.00 2.03
CA GLN A 14 -0.57 3.91 0.56
C GLN A 14 -0.84 5.27 -0.10
N PHE A 15 -1.72 6.08 0.49
CA PHE A 15 -1.97 7.44 0.00
C PHE A 15 -0.72 8.33 0.09
N VAL A 16 0.02 8.27 1.20
CA VAL A 16 1.29 9.00 1.35
C VAL A 16 2.32 8.54 0.32
N ILE A 17 2.44 7.23 0.08
CA ILE A 17 3.33 6.69 -0.95
C ILE A 17 2.91 7.17 -2.34
N ALA A 18 1.62 7.20 -2.65
CA ALA A 18 1.11 7.69 -3.93
C ALA A 18 1.43 9.18 -4.14
N ILE A 19 1.30 10.01 -3.10
CA ILE A 19 1.76 11.41 -3.14
C ILE A 19 3.27 11.48 -3.38
N GLY A 20 4.05 10.64 -2.69
CA GLY A 20 5.50 10.55 -2.89
C GLY A 20 5.87 10.18 -4.32
N MET A 21 5.17 9.22 -4.93
CA MET A 21 5.36 8.83 -6.33
C MET A 21 5.00 9.97 -7.29
N TRP A 22 3.90 10.68 -7.03
CA TRP A 22 3.52 11.85 -7.81
C TRP A 22 4.59 12.94 -7.71
N TYR A 23 5.07 13.24 -6.51
CA TYR A 23 6.11 14.23 -6.29
C TYR A 23 7.42 13.86 -7.01
N VAL A 24 7.86 12.59 -6.92
CA VAL A 24 9.04 12.09 -7.61
C VAL A 24 8.88 12.19 -9.13
N ALA A 25 7.69 11.85 -9.66
CA ALA A 25 7.39 11.95 -11.09
C ALA A 25 7.47 13.39 -11.61
N VAL A 26 7.19 14.39 -10.77
CA VAL A 26 7.24 15.81 -11.15
C VAL A 26 8.64 16.42 -10.96
N THR A 27 9.45 15.93 -10.03
CA THR A 27 10.68 16.62 -9.58
C THR A 27 11.99 15.91 -9.89
N ALA A 28 11.99 14.60 -10.12
CA ALA A 28 13.23 13.84 -10.32
C ALA A 28 13.65 13.80 -11.80
N VAL A 29 14.65 14.60 -12.16
CA VAL A 29 15.20 14.68 -13.53
C VAL A 29 16.23 13.56 -13.81
N SER A 30 16.83 12.97 -12.77
CA SER A 30 17.73 11.81 -12.85
C SER A 30 17.47 10.85 -11.68
N ASN A 31 17.69 9.54 -11.88
CA ASN A 31 17.37 8.46 -10.92
C ASN A 31 15.89 8.24 -10.57
N TYR A 32 14.94 8.81 -11.35
CA TYR A 32 13.51 8.61 -11.09
C TYR A 32 13.11 7.13 -11.12
N GLU A 33 13.70 6.32 -12.01
CA GLU A 33 13.34 4.90 -12.19
C GLU A 33 13.55 4.07 -10.92
N THR A 34 14.69 4.23 -10.25
CA THR A 34 14.99 3.47 -9.02
C THR A 34 14.07 3.87 -7.87
N ILE A 35 13.91 5.18 -7.63
CA ILE A 35 13.06 5.68 -6.54
C ILE A 35 11.59 5.28 -6.80
N TRP A 36 11.13 5.44 -8.04
CA TRP A 36 9.78 5.09 -8.45
C TRP A 36 9.51 3.59 -8.32
N THR A 37 10.47 2.74 -8.70
CA THR A 37 10.36 1.28 -8.55
C THR A 37 10.25 0.87 -7.08
N VAL A 38 11.04 1.48 -6.19
CA VAL A 38 10.97 1.20 -4.74
C VAL A 38 9.61 1.63 -4.17
N LEU A 39 9.15 2.84 -4.48
CA LEU A 39 7.86 3.35 -4.00
C LEU A 39 6.68 2.50 -4.53
N LEU A 40 6.69 2.13 -5.81
CA LEU A 40 5.69 1.25 -6.39
C LEU A 40 5.68 -0.11 -5.70
N SER A 41 6.86 -0.71 -5.46
CA SER A 41 6.98 -2.02 -4.82
C SER A 41 6.41 -2.01 -3.40
N LEU A 42 6.70 -0.96 -2.62
CA LEU A 42 6.11 -0.77 -1.29
C LEU A 42 4.58 -0.65 -1.36
N ASN A 43 4.07 0.08 -2.36
CA ASN A 43 2.63 0.25 -2.54
C ASN A 43 1.94 -1.09 -2.87
N LEU A 44 2.52 -1.92 -3.74
CA LEU A 44 2.00 -3.24 -4.09
C LEU A 44 2.04 -4.23 -2.92
N ILE A 45 3.08 -4.18 -2.08
CA ILE A 45 3.16 -4.99 -0.85
C ILE A 45 2.04 -4.61 0.11
N LEU A 46 1.82 -3.30 0.33
CA LEU A 46 0.73 -2.82 1.18
C LEU A 46 -0.64 -3.21 0.62
N MET A 47 -0.80 -3.20 -0.70
CA MET A 47 -2.05 -3.64 -1.35
C MET A 47 -2.30 -5.13 -1.11
N SER A 48 -1.26 -5.95 -1.20
CA SER A 48 -1.33 -7.38 -0.90
C SER A 48 -1.69 -7.65 0.56
N LEU A 49 -1.11 -6.88 1.49
CA LEU A 49 -1.45 -6.96 2.92
C LEU A 49 -2.90 -6.52 3.18
N LEU A 50 -3.35 -5.43 2.56
CA LEU A 50 -4.72 -4.96 2.63
C LEU A 50 -5.70 -6.05 2.18
N PHE A 51 -5.40 -6.68 1.04
CA PHE A 51 -6.20 -7.76 0.48
C PHE A 51 -6.25 -8.98 1.42
N LEU A 52 -5.12 -9.41 1.99
CA LEU A 52 -5.09 -10.52 2.94
C LEU A 52 -5.88 -10.21 4.22
N VAL A 53 -5.75 -9.00 4.77
CA VAL A 53 -6.50 -8.56 5.95
C VAL A 53 -7.99 -8.52 5.65
N TYR A 54 -8.37 -8.04 4.46
CA TYR A 54 -9.76 -8.03 3.99
C TYR A 54 -10.32 -9.45 3.85
N LEU A 55 -9.63 -10.36 3.17
CA LEU A 55 -10.07 -11.76 3.04
C LEU A 55 -10.24 -12.45 4.41
N LYS A 56 -9.33 -12.17 5.35
CA LYS A 56 -9.44 -12.66 6.72
C LYS A 56 -10.66 -12.07 7.45
N HIS A 57 -10.97 -10.79 7.23
CA HIS A 57 -12.15 -10.15 7.78
C HIS A 57 -13.44 -10.80 7.29
N GLU A 58 -13.51 -11.11 6.00
CA GLU A 58 -14.66 -11.76 5.36
C GLU A 58 -14.78 -13.26 5.70
N GLY A 59 -13.92 -13.79 6.56
CA GLY A 59 -13.99 -15.19 6.98
C GLY A 59 -13.60 -16.20 5.89
N VAL A 60 -12.95 -15.76 4.80
CA VAL A 60 -12.54 -16.66 3.70
C VAL A 60 -11.57 -17.76 4.17
N PHE A 61 -10.82 -17.49 5.23
CA PHE A 61 -9.92 -18.46 5.85
C PHE A 61 -10.54 -19.20 7.06
N ALA A 62 -11.81 -18.94 7.38
CA ALA A 62 -12.52 -19.71 8.40
C ALA A 62 -12.85 -21.09 7.81
N ARG A 63 -11.96 -22.05 8.05
CA ARG A 63 -12.23 -23.46 7.79
C ARG A 63 -13.25 -23.94 8.82
N GLU A 64 -14.46 -24.25 8.34
CA GLU A 64 -15.24 -25.37 8.88
C GLU A 64 -14.51 -26.69 8.61
#